data_AF-A0A971B236-F1
#
_entry.id   AF-A0A971B236-F1
#
_cell.length_a   1.000
_cell.length_b   1.000
_cell.length_c   1.000
_cell.angle_alpha   90.00
_cell.angle_beta   90.00
_cell.angle_gamma   90.00
#
_symmetry.space_group_name_H-M   'P 1'
#
loop_
_entity.id
_entity.type
_entity.pdbx_description
1 polymer ?
#
loop_
_entity_poly.entity_id
_entity_poly.type
_entity_poly.pdbx_seq_one_letter_code
_entity_poly.pdbx_strand_id
1 'polypeptide(L)'
;MADEQSIVRKTESALDDLVDLWKRRKFVCLAVLGVLVLPLAGNFYQWRANLSLEDKNTGLENENGDLKQERDKAELQLAPFLAAANRRFPDTPVDKRLDVLLEKLDLAIDDVQIAARKVSPERSIPPQLRQSLVANLKSIPRLDVAIDCNLGDTEGFSLASQLKSIFENVGWKVDGVNQVVFNMPVRDIRLVFADEPSVDLQKAIAPLLDSLGYPRCAEIDKQLAKDSLKIIVGSK
;
A
#
# COMPACT_ATOMS: atom_id res chain seq x y z
N MET A 1 -63.58 -7.76 43.31
CA MET A 1 -63.48 -7.82 41.84
C MET A 1 -64.89 -7.85 41.23
N ALA A 2 -65.64 -6.74 41.30
CA ALA A 2 -67.00 -6.68 40.73
C ALA A 2 -67.33 -5.35 40.00
N ASP A 3 -66.39 -4.39 39.94
CA ASP A 3 -66.67 -3.04 39.44
C ASP A 3 -66.24 -2.81 37.98
N GLU A 4 -65.39 -3.67 37.41
CA GLU A 4 -64.90 -3.49 36.03
C GLU A 4 -65.96 -3.80 34.96
N GLN A 5 -66.97 -4.63 35.26
CA GLN A 5 -68.05 -4.93 34.31
C GLN A 5 -69.04 -3.77 34.11
N SER A 6 -69.05 -2.79 35.01
CA SER A 6 -69.96 -1.63 34.96
C SER A 6 -69.51 -0.57 33.95
N ILE A 7 -68.19 -0.40 33.78
CA ILE A 7 -67.63 0.62 32.88
C ILE A 7 -67.82 0.18 31.42
N VAL A 8 -67.58 -1.10 31.12
CA VAL A 8 -67.69 -1.65 29.76
C VAL A 8 -69.13 -1.52 29.23
N ARG A 9 -70.14 -1.85 30.05
CA ARG A 9 -71.55 -1.70 29.64
C ARG A 9 -71.99 -0.26 29.41
N LYS A 10 -71.46 0.69 30.19
CA LYS A 10 -71.73 2.12 29.99
C LYS A 10 -71.10 2.67 28.71
N THR A 11 -69.91 2.17 28.35
CA THR A 11 -69.28 2.54 27.08
C THR A 11 -70.01 1.92 25.87
N GLU A 12 -70.52 0.69 26.00
CA GLU A 12 -71.31 0.06 24.94
C GLU A 12 -72.65 0.79 24.71
N SER A 13 -73.38 1.13 25.77
CA SER A 13 -74.65 1.89 25.62
C SER A 13 -74.44 3.28 25.02
N ALA A 14 -73.34 3.95 25.37
CA ALA A 14 -73.01 5.27 24.81
C ALA A 14 -72.63 5.20 23.32
N LEU A 15 -72.01 4.08 22.88
CA LEU A 15 -71.71 3.85 21.47
C LEU A 15 -72.98 3.59 20.66
N ASP A 16 -73.92 2.81 21.18
CA ASP A 16 -75.21 2.56 20.50
C ASP A 16 -76.05 3.83 20.35
N ASP A 17 -76.09 4.69 21.38
CA ASP A 17 -76.75 6.01 21.30
C ASP A 17 -76.10 6.93 20.24
N LEU A 18 -74.77 6.87 20.11
CA LEU A 18 -74.03 7.59 19.06
C LEU A 18 -74.41 7.08 17.66
N VAL A 19 -74.57 5.77 17.49
CA VAL A 19 -74.97 5.16 16.21
C VAL A 19 -76.39 5.58 15.82
N ASP A 20 -77.33 5.63 16.76
CA ASP A 20 -78.70 6.06 16.46
C ASP A 20 -78.79 7.57 16.15
N LEU A 21 -78.00 8.39 16.86
CA LEU A 21 -77.84 9.82 16.54
C LEU A 21 -77.26 10.05 15.13
N TRP A 22 -76.29 9.21 14.72
CA TRP A 22 -75.67 9.29 13.39
C TRP A 22 -76.66 9.01 12.25
N LYS A 23 -77.61 8.08 12.46
CA LYS A 23 -78.66 7.79 11.48
C LYS A 23 -79.63 8.96 11.28
N ARG A 24 -79.96 9.69 12.36
CA ARG A 24 -81.00 10.73 12.33
C ARG A 24 -80.48 12.10 11.89
N ARG A 25 -79.24 12.48 12.22
CA ARG A 25 -78.73 13.85 12.01
C ARG A 25 -77.24 13.88 11.59
N LYS A 26 -76.95 13.31 10.42
CA LYS A 26 -75.59 13.18 9.86
C LYS A 26 -74.75 14.47 9.89
N PHE A 27 -75.34 15.62 9.53
CA PHE A 27 -74.62 16.90 9.51
C PHE A 27 -74.20 17.40 10.89
N VAL A 28 -75.05 17.23 11.91
CA VAL A 28 -74.73 17.65 13.28
C VAL A 28 -73.61 16.80 13.86
N CYS A 29 -73.66 15.48 13.63
CA CYS A 29 -72.58 14.59 14.03
C CYS A 29 -71.25 14.91 13.33
N LEU A 30 -71.27 15.23 12.02
CA LEU A 30 -70.06 15.64 11.31
C LEU A 30 -69.47 16.95 11.85
N ALA A 31 -70.31 17.94 12.19
CA ALA A 31 -69.85 19.19 12.77
C ALA A 31 -69.24 18.98 14.17
N VAL A 32 -69.90 18.20 15.03
CA VAL A 32 -69.40 17.87 16.37
C VAL A 32 -68.10 17.06 16.29
N LEU A 33 -68.01 16.09 15.37
CA LEU A 33 -66.81 15.30 15.15
C LEU A 33 -65.67 16.16 14.59
N GLY A 34 -65.95 17.10 13.69
CA GLY A 34 -64.97 18.08 13.22
C GLY A 34 -64.41 18.95 14.35
N VAL A 35 -65.28 19.48 15.22
CA VAL A 35 -64.86 20.30 16.38
C VAL A 35 -64.07 19.47 17.41
N LEU A 36 -64.36 18.18 17.56
CA LEU A 36 -63.61 17.29 18.45
C LEU A 36 -62.28 16.82 17.84
N VAL A 37 -62.24 16.51 16.55
CA VAL A 37 -61.07 15.90 15.89
C VAL A 37 -60.06 16.94 15.43
N LEU A 38 -60.47 18.14 15.01
CA LEU A 38 -59.52 19.17 14.53
C LEU A 38 -58.50 19.60 15.59
N PRO A 39 -58.87 19.86 16.87
CA PRO A 39 -57.89 20.17 17.92
C PRO A 39 -56.96 18.99 18.21
N LEU A 40 -57.48 17.76 18.19
CA LEU A 40 -56.69 16.55 18.40
C LEU A 40 -55.68 16.33 17.27
N ALA A 41 -56.09 16.56 16.01
CA ALA A 41 -55.20 16.48 14.86
C ALA A 41 -54.11 17.54 14.92
N GLY A 42 -54.43 18.80 15.26
CA GLY A 42 -53.45 19.88 15.43
C GLY A 42 -52.41 19.56 16.51
N ASN A 43 -52.87 19.09 17.68
CA ASN A 43 -51.99 18.66 18.77
C ASN A 43 -51.12 17.46 18.38
N PHE A 44 -51.67 16.51 17.61
CA PHE A 44 -50.93 15.35 17.12
C PHE A 44 -49.84 15.73 16.12
N TYR A 45 -50.11 16.68 15.21
CA TYR A 45 -49.09 17.21 14.29
C TYR A 45 -47.98 17.96 15.04
N GLN A 46 -48.31 18.80 16.01
CA GLN A 46 -47.32 19.49 16.83
C GLN A 46 -46.47 18.51 17.65
N TRP A 47 -47.10 17.49 18.23
CA TRP A 47 -46.38 16.43 18.95
C TRP A 47 -45.41 15.66 18.05
N ARG A 48 -45.83 15.25 16.85
CA ARG A 48 -44.92 14.60 15.88
C ARG A 48 -43.77 15.49 15.44
N ALA A 49 -44.03 16.79 15.23
CA ALA A 49 -42.98 17.74 14.88
C ALA A 49 -41.95 17.89 16.02
N ASN A 50 -42.41 17.96 17.27
CA ASN A 50 -41.53 18.07 18.44
C ASN A 50 -40.68 16.81 18.63
N LEU A 51 -41.25 15.61 18.47
CA LEU A 51 -40.46 14.37 18.52
C LEU A 51 -39.34 14.34 17.46
N SER A 52 -39.64 14.74 16.23
CA SER A 52 -38.61 14.80 15.18
C SER A 52 -37.52 15.83 15.47
N LEU A 53 -37.81 16.90 16.21
CA LEU A 53 -36.82 17.89 16.62
C LEU A 53 -35.97 17.37 17.78
N GLU A 54 -36.56 16.66 18.73
CA GLU A 54 -35.83 15.99 19.82
C GLU A 54 -34.87 14.92 19.28
N ASP A 55 -35.31 14.09 18.33
CA ASP A 55 -34.44 13.10 17.66
C ASP A 55 -33.27 13.77 16.92
N LYS A 56 -33.50 14.93 16.30
CA LYS A 56 -32.43 15.69 15.62
C LYS A 56 -31.46 16.34 16.61
N ASN A 57 -31.98 16.94 17.69
CA ASN A 57 -31.15 17.56 18.70
C ASN A 57 -30.28 16.53 19.41
N THR A 58 -30.85 15.39 19.79
CA THR A 58 -30.10 14.28 20.39
C THR A 58 -29.06 13.71 19.41
N GLY A 59 -29.41 13.59 18.12
CA GLY A 59 -28.45 13.23 17.07
C GLY A 59 -27.27 14.19 16.97
N LEU A 60 -27.54 15.50 16.92
CA LEU A 60 -26.50 16.54 16.86
C LEU A 60 -25.66 16.63 18.14
N GLU A 61 -26.25 16.38 19.30
CA GLU A 61 -25.52 16.34 20.57
C GLU A 61 -24.54 15.16 20.61
N ASN A 62 -24.98 13.99 20.13
CA ASN A 62 -24.10 12.81 20.00
C ASN A 62 -22.97 13.07 18.99
N GLU A 63 -23.29 13.62 17.82
CA GLU A 63 -22.27 13.96 16.79
C GLU A 63 -21.24 14.96 17.33
N ASN A 64 -21.68 15.99 18.05
CA ASN A 64 -20.76 16.94 18.71
C ASN A 64 -19.94 16.27 19.82
N GLY A 65 -20.49 15.27 20.51
CA GLY A 65 -19.78 14.45 21.49
C GLY A 65 -18.64 13.66 20.83
N ASP A 66 -18.95 12.97 19.74
CA ASP A 66 -17.99 12.18 18.97
C ASP A 66 -16.88 13.06 18.39
N LEU A 67 -17.22 14.19 17.77
CA LEU A 67 -16.23 15.13 17.22
C LEU A 67 -15.29 15.70 18.29
N LYS A 68 -15.80 15.97 19.50
CA LYS A 68 -14.95 16.39 20.63
C LYS A 68 -13.98 15.28 21.04
N GLN A 69 -14.47 14.05 21.14
CA GLN A 69 -13.62 12.91 21.49
C GLN A 69 -12.53 12.69 20.43
N GLU A 70 -12.86 12.81 19.14
CA GLU A 70 -11.89 12.72 18.06
C GLU A 70 -10.85 13.83 18.10
N ARG A 71 -11.28 15.07 18.35
CA ARG A 71 -10.37 16.21 18.52
C ARG A 71 -9.41 15.97 19.68
N ASP A 72 -9.92 15.57 20.85
CA ASP A 72 -9.10 15.35 22.05
C ASP A 72 -8.11 14.18 21.83
N LYS A 73 -8.53 13.14 21.10
CA LYS A 73 -7.65 12.04 20.69
C LYS A 73 -6.54 12.52 19.74
N ALA A 74 -6.87 13.36 18.77
CA ALA A 74 -5.88 13.93 17.85
C ALA A 74 -4.90 14.85 18.59
N GLU A 75 -5.37 15.67 19.54
CA GLU A 75 -4.51 16.50 20.39
C GLU A 75 -3.51 15.65 21.19
N LEU A 76 -3.96 14.53 21.77
CA LEU A 76 -3.09 13.58 22.48
C LEU A 76 -2.04 12.93 21.57
N GLN A 77 -2.41 12.61 20.33
CA GLN A 77 -1.48 12.04 19.34
C GLN A 77 -0.46 13.06 18.83
N LEU A 78 -0.85 14.33 18.72
CA LEU A 78 0.01 15.42 18.27
C LEU A 78 0.91 15.98 19.38
N ALA A 79 0.53 15.83 20.65
CA ALA A 79 1.28 16.28 21.81
C ALA A 79 2.79 15.93 21.79
N PRO A 80 3.23 14.69 21.52
CA PRO A 80 4.65 14.38 21.45
C PRO A 80 5.39 15.12 20.33
N PHE A 81 4.76 15.31 19.18
CA PHE A 81 5.35 16.04 18.05
C PHE A 81 5.42 17.53 18.34
N LEU A 82 4.38 18.11 18.96
CA LEU A 82 4.39 19.50 19.41
C LEU A 82 5.46 19.72 20.48
N ALA A 83 5.62 18.80 21.44
CA ALA A 83 6.68 18.86 22.43
C ALA A 83 8.08 18.79 21.79
N ALA A 84 8.27 17.91 20.80
CA ALA A 84 9.51 17.82 20.04
C ALA A 84 9.79 19.11 19.23
N ALA A 85 8.78 19.64 18.55
CA ALA A 85 8.88 20.88 17.77
C ALA A 85 9.22 22.09 18.67
N ASN A 86 8.55 22.21 19.81
CA ASN A 86 8.81 23.25 20.81
C ASN A 86 10.22 23.18 21.38
N ARG A 87 10.72 21.96 21.63
CA ARG A 87 12.08 21.74 22.12
C ARG A 87 13.14 22.04 21.06
N ARG A 88 12.87 21.71 19.80
CA ARG A 88 13.86 21.79 18.72
C ARG A 88 13.90 23.15 18.02
N PHE A 89 12.78 23.87 17.98
CA PHE A 89 12.63 25.14 17.26
C PHE A 89 12.03 26.23 18.17
N PRO A 90 12.72 26.61 19.27
CA PRO A 90 12.20 27.59 20.23
C PRO A 90 12.04 28.99 19.62
N ASP A 91 12.85 29.33 18.62
CA ASP A 91 12.86 30.67 17.98
C ASP A 91 11.78 30.84 16.91
N THR A 92 11.12 29.75 16.49
CA THR A 92 10.03 29.78 15.50
C THR A 92 8.70 30.10 16.19
N PRO A 93 7.79 30.87 15.55
CA PRO A 93 6.42 31.07 16.05
C PRO A 93 5.67 29.74 16.28
N VAL A 94 4.89 29.64 17.36
CA VAL A 94 4.27 28.39 17.82
C VAL A 94 3.43 27.71 16.74
N ASP A 95 2.69 28.51 15.96
CA ASP A 95 1.84 28.09 14.84
C ASP A 95 2.62 27.47 13.68
N LYS A 96 3.92 27.79 13.52
CA LYS A 96 4.77 27.32 12.42
C LYS A 96 5.74 26.20 12.81
N ARG A 97 5.87 25.89 14.10
CA ARG A 97 6.86 24.91 14.58
C ARG A 97 6.61 23.51 14.05
N LEU A 98 5.34 23.10 13.95
CA LEU A 98 4.98 21.78 13.45
C LEU A 98 5.30 21.66 11.95
N ASP A 99 5.01 22.71 11.17
CA ASP A 99 5.32 22.75 9.74
C ASP A 99 6.83 22.61 9.49
N VAL A 100 7.65 23.35 10.26
CA VAL A 100 9.12 23.24 10.17
C VAL A 100 9.61 21.85 10.57
N LEU A 101 8.99 21.22 11.58
CA LEU A 101 9.32 19.86 11.96
C LEU A 101 9.00 18.87 10.82
N LEU A 102 7.86 19.01 10.16
CA LEU A 102 7.46 18.18 9.02
C LEU A 102 8.44 18.34 7.85
N GLU A 103 8.80 19.57 7.48
CA GLU A 103 9.78 19.84 6.43
C GLU A 103 11.13 19.15 6.72
N LYS A 104 11.59 19.19 7.98
CA LYS A 104 12.84 18.52 8.37
C LYS A 104 12.73 17.00 8.38
N LEU A 105 11.56 16.44 8.70
CA LEU A 105 11.33 15.00 8.62
C LEU A 105 11.33 14.53 7.17
N ASP A 106 10.71 15.26 6.25
CA ASP A 106 10.72 14.93 4.83
C ASP A 106 12.15 14.89 4.28
N LEU A 107 12.97 15.90 4.60
CA LEU A 107 14.38 15.91 4.23
C LEU A 107 15.15 14.72 4.83
N ALA A 108 14.88 14.38 6.08
CA ALA A 108 15.52 13.23 6.73
C ALA A 108 15.09 11.89 6.10
N ILE A 109 13.82 11.77 5.69
CA ILE A 109 13.31 10.60 4.99
C ILE A 109 14.01 10.45 3.64
N ASP A 110 14.16 11.54 2.89
CA ASP A 110 14.88 11.53 1.61
C ASP A 110 16.34 11.14 1.78
N ASP A 111 17.04 11.69 2.78
CA ASP A 111 18.43 11.32 3.11
C ASP A 111 18.54 9.84 3.48
N VAL A 112 17.61 9.33 4.29
CA VAL A 112 17.55 7.91 4.66
C VAL A 112 17.27 7.05 3.44
N GLN A 113 16.39 7.46 2.52
CA GLN A 113 16.14 6.73 1.27
C GLN A 113 17.37 6.72 0.36
N ILE A 114 18.10 7.83 0.26
CA ILE A 114 19.35 7.91 -0.51
C ILE A 114 20.40 7.00 0.12
N ALA A 115 20.53 7.01 1.45
CA ALA A 115 21.43 6.12 2.17
C ALA A 115 21.02 4.65 2.02
N ALA A 116 19.73 4.33 2.10
CA ALA A 116 19.20 2.99 1.92
C ALA A 116 19.42 2.48 0.48
N ARG A 117 19.33 3.34 -0.54
CA ARG A 117 19.69 2.98 -1.93
C ARG A 117 21.17 2.61 -2.06
N LYS A 118 22.07 3.29 -1.32
CA LYS A 118 23.50 2.90 -1.24
C LYS A 118 23.71 1.55 -0.54
N VAL A 119 22.75 1.10 0.26
CA VAL A 119 22.71 -0.24 0.89
C VAL A 119 21.69 -1.13 0.16
N SER A 120 21.68 -1.10 -1.17
CA SER A 120 21.11 -2.22 -1.91
C SER A 120 21.96 -3.44 -1.60
N PRO A 121 21.38 -4.60 -1.22
CA PRO A 121 22.18 -5.78 -0.91
C PRO A 121 23.05 -6.12 -2.11
N GLU A 122 24.37 -6.18 -1.88
CA GLU A 122 25.37 -6.55 -2.88
C GLU A 122 24.93 -7.85 -3.57
N ARG A 123 24.89 -7.85 -4.90
CA ARG A 123 24.46 -9.03 -5.66
C ARG A 123 25.51 -10.10 -5.44
N SER A 124 25.12 -11.15 -4.74
CA SER A 124 25.99 -12.29 -4.48
C SER A 124 25.35 -13.56 -5.00
N ILE A 125 26.16 -14.39 -5.65
CA ILE A 125 25.73 -15.69 -6.14
C ILE A 125 25.67 -16.65 -4.94
N PRO A 126 24.49 -17.23 -4.62
CA PRO A 126 24.35 -18.14 -3.49
C PRO A 126 25.31 -19.34 -3.61
N PRO A 127 25.90 -19.84 -2.50
CA PRO A 127 26.85 -20.96 -2.53
C PRO A 127 26.30 -22.24 -3.17
N GLN A 128 25.02 -22.54 -2.95
CA GLN A 128 24.36 -23.72 -3.53
C GLN A 128 24.26 -23.59 -5.06
N LEU A 129 23.91 -22.40 -5.54
CA LEU A 129 23.84 -22.12 -6.97
C LEU A 129 25.23 -22.18 -7.61
N ARG A 130 26.26 -21.67 -6.92
CA ARG A 130 27.65 -21.76 -7.35
C ARG A 130 28.06 -23.21 -7.62
N GLN A 131 27.73 -24.12 -6.71
CA GLN A 131 28.04 -25.55 -6.87
C GLN A 131 27.26 -26.17 -8.04
N SER A 132 25.97 -25.85 -8.18
CA SER A 132 25.16 -26.33 -9.30
C SER A 132 25.68 -25.84 -10.65
N LEU A 133 26.09 -24.57 -10.75
CA LEU A 133 26.67 -24.00 -11.97
C LEU A 133 27.99 -24.67 -12.33
N VAL A 134 28.87 -24.87 -11.36
CA VAL A 134 30.14 -25.59 -11.58
C VAL A 134 29.88 -27.01 -12.09
N ALA A 135 28.91 -27.71 -11.53
CA ALA A 135 28.54 -29.06 -11.99
C ALA A 135 27.99 -29.05 -13.42
N ASN A 136 27.10 -28.12 -13.75
CA ASN A 136 26.46 -28.03 -15.07
C ASN A 136 27.44 -27.59 -16.17
N LEU A 137 28.37 -26.69 -15.86
CA LEU A 137 29.36 -26.19 -16.83
C LEU A 137 30.48 -27.21 -17.11
N LYS A 138 30.71 -28.18 -16.22
CA LYS A 138 31.80 -29.15 -16.36
C LYS A 138 31.63 -30.11 -17.55
N SER A 139 30.39 -30.36 -17.98
CA SER A 139 30.11 -31.19 -19.16
C SER A 139 30.18 -30.42 -20.49
N ILE A 140 30.39 -29.11 -20.45
CA ILE A 140 30.31 -28.23 -21.61
C ILE A 140 31.71 -27.97 -22.16
N PRO A 141 31.88 -27.85 -23.50
CA PRO A 141 33.14 -27.42 -24.08
C PRO A 141 33.64 -26.12 -23.44
N ARG A 142 34.95 -26.08 -23.16
CA ARG A 142 35.58 -24.91 -22.55
C ARG A 142 35.60 -23.77 -23.55
N LEU A 143 35.26 -22.58 -23.07
CA LEU A 143 35.33 -21.34 -23.83
C LEU A 143 36.36 -20.40 -23.19
N ASP A 144 36.87 -19.48 -23.99
CA ASP A 144 37.65 -18.34 -23.49
C ASP A 144 36.67 -17.25 -23.03
N VAL A 145 36.75 -16.87 -21.76
CA VAL A 145 35.81 -15.92 -21.13
C VAL A 145 36.47 -14.59 -20.83
N ALA A 146 35.89 -13.52 -21.37
CA ALA A 146 36.20 -12.15 -20.99
C ALA A 146 35.08 -11.62 -20.08
N ILE A 147 35.42 -11.03 -18.93
CA ILE A 147 34.44 -10.44 -18.02
C ILE A 147 34.75 -8.95 -17.88
N ASP A 148 33.79 -8.11 -18.28
CA ASP A 148 33.89 -6.66 -18.21
C ASP A 148 32.84 -6.13 -17.23
N CYS A 149 33.19 -5.06 -16.50
CA CYS A 149 32.26 -4.33 -15.64
C CYS A 149 32.52 -2.81 -15.73
N ASN A 150 31.55 -2.01 -15.27
CA ASN A 150 31.68 -0.56 -15.28
C ASN A 150 32.82 -0.11 -14.35
N LEU A 151 33.68 0.79 -14.85
CA LEU A 151 34.73 1.41 -14.03
C LEU A 151 34.12 2.14 -12.82
N GLY A 152 34.59 1.78 -11.62
CA GLY A 152 34.13 2.38 -10.36
C GLY A 152 32.87 1.73 -9.76
N ASP A 153 32.27 0.75 -10.42
CA ASP A 153 31.17 -0.04 -9.87
C ASP A 153 31.73 -1.19 -9.00
N THR A 154 31.89 -0.92 -7.70
CA THR A 154 32.45 -1.90 -6.75
C THR A 154 31.58 -3.15 -6.61
N GLU A 155 30.27 -2.97 -6.73
CA GLU A 155 29.28 -4.03 -6.59
C GLU A 155 29.29 -4.93 -7.84
N GLY A 156 29.25 -4.33 -9.03
CA GLY A 156 29.42 -5.02 -10.30
C GLY A 156 30.76 -5.77 -10.38
N PHE A 157 31.86 -5.17 -9.88
CA PHE A 157 33.17 -5.81 -9.82
C PHE A 157 33.19 -7.04 -8.89
N SER A 158 32.51 -6.97 -7.75
CA SER A 158 32.38 -8.11 -6.83
C SER A 158 31.63 -9.27 -7.48
N LEU A 159 30.49 -9.00 -8.12
CA LEU A 159 29.73 -10.02 -8.85
C LEU A 159 30.53 -10.61 -10.01
N ALA A 160 31.20 -9.77 -10.80
CA ALA A 160 32.10 -10.19 -11.88
C ALA A 160 33.25 -11.08 -11.36
N SER A 161 33.80 -10.78 -10.18
CA SER A 161 34.82 -11.59 -9.54
C SER A 161 34.28 -12.97 -9.10
N GLN A 162 33.04 -13.03 -8.60
CA GLN A 162 32.40 -14.31 -8.29
C GLN A 162 32.17 -15.16 -9.54
N LEU A 163 31.75 -14.54 -10.65
CA LEU A 163 31.60 -15.22 -11.94
C LEU A 163 32.94 -15.75 -12.45
N LYS A 164 33.99 -14.93 -12.41
CA LYS A 164 35.36 -15.35 -12.74
C LYS A 164 35.74 -16.64 -12.00
N SER A 165 35.58 -16.66 -10.67
CA SER A 165 35.91 -17.84 -9.88
C SER A 165 35.09 -19.09 -10.26
N ILE A 166 33.83 -18.92 -10.68
CA ILE A 166 33.01 -20.05 -11.15
C ILE A 166 33.61 -20.66 -12.42
N PHE A 167 33.91 -19.83 -13.43
CA PHE A 167 34.44 -20.31 -14.70
C PHE A 167 35.85 -20.91 -14.54
N GLU A 168 36.72 -20.28 -13.75
CA GLU A 168 38.06 -20.82 -13.43
C GLU A 168 37.98 -22.19 -12.74
N ASN A 169 37.05 -22.38 -11.80
CA ASN A 169 36.88 -23.66 -11.10
C ASN A 169 36.45 -24.81 -12.02
N VAL A 170 35.79 -24.51 -13.14
CA VAL A 170 35.42 -25.50 -14.17
C VAL A 170 36.59 -25.78 -15.13
N GLY A 171 37.67 -24.99 -15.05
CA GLY A 171 38.85 -25.08 -15.91
C GLY A 171 38.68 -24.34 -17.22
N TRP A 172 37.76 -23.36 -17.29
CA TRP A 172 37.67 -22.44 -18.42
C TRP A 172 38.75 -21.38 -18.30
N LYS A 173 39.22 -20.86 -19.44
CA LYS A 173 40.23 -19.80 -19.47
C LYS A 173 39.52 -18.46 -19.30
N VAL A 174 39.89 -17.69 -18.26
CA VAL A 174 39.30 -16.38 -17.98
C VAL A 174 40.41 -15.34 -17.96
N ASP A 175 40.30 -14.30 -18.80
CA ASP A 175 41.35 -13.28 -18.94
C ASP A 175 41.44 -12.33 -17.73
N GLY A 176 40.45 -12.37 -16.84
CA GLY A 176 40.35 -11.51 -15.66
C GLY A 176 38.99 -10.83 -15.57
N VAL A 177 38.90 -9.83 -14.69
CA VAL A 177 37.76 -8.90 -14.62
C VAL A 177 38.28 -7.53 -15.05
N ASN A 178 37.86 -7.08 -16.22
CA ASN A 178 38.22 -5.76 -16.74
C ASN A 178 37.21 -4.72 -16.24
N GLN A 179 37.72 -3.58 -15.79
CA GLN A 179 36.91 -2.40 -15.53
C GLN A 179 37.05 -1.45 -16.72
N VAL A 180 35.96 -1.24 -17.43
CA VAL A 180 35.94 -0.45 -18.67
C VAL A 180 34.93 0.68 -18.57
N VAL A 181 35.18 1.75 -19.32
CA VAL A 181 34.25 2.87 -19.46
C VAL A 181 33.38 2.60 -20.67
N PHE A 182 32.08 2.39 -20.46
CA PHE A 182 31.12 2.27 -21.55
C PHE A 182 30.54 3.63 -21.90
N ASN A 183 30.33 3.89 -23.20
CA ASN A 183 29.70 5.12 -23.67
C ASN A 183 28.25 5.27 -23.19
N MET A 184 27.58 4.14 -22.91
CA MET A 184 26.27 4.09 -22.28
C MET A 184 26.33 3.22 -21.04
N PRO A 185 25.68 3.59 -19.93
CA PRO A 185 25.65 2.78 -18.74
C PRO A 185 24.98 1.44 -19.06
N VAL A 186 25.74 0.36 -18.93
CA VAL A 186 25.20 -1.00 -19.08
C VAL A 186 24.42 -1.30 -17.81
N ARG A 187 23.17 -1.72 -17.99
CA ARG A 187 22.33 -2.29 -16.93
C ARG A 187 22.34 -3.81 -17.03
N ASP A 188 22.16 -4.46 -15.90
CA ASP A 188 22.00 -5.91 -15.78
C ASP A 188 23.23 -6.71 -16.24
N ILE A 189 23.10 -8.03 -16.42
CA ILE A 189 24.14 -8.87 -17.02
C ILE A 189 23.82 -9.09 -18.49
N ARG A 190 24.80 -8.85 -19.37
CA ARG A 190 24.72 -9.21 -20.79
C ARG A 190 25.74 -10.29 -21.13
N LEU A 191 25.28 -11.28 -21.89
CA LEU A 191 26.13 -12.32 -22.44
C LEU A 191 26.32 -12.03 -23.93
N VAL A 192 27.57 -11.95 -24.38
CA VAL A 192 27.93 -11.71 -25.78
C VAL A 192 28.73 -12.92 -26.27
N PHE A 193 28.21 -13.61 -27.27
CA PHE A 193 28.84 -14.78 -27.86
C PHE A 193 29.41 -14.46 -29.23
N ALA A 194 30.52 -15.10 -29.62
CA ALA A 194 31.06 -14.97 -30.97
C ALA A 194 30.15 -15.60 -32.04
N ASP A 195 29.57 -16.76 -31.71
CA ASP A 195 28.66 -17.55 -32.54
C ASP A 195 27.42 -17.95 -31.74
N GLU A 196 26.44 -18.58 -32.38
CA GLU A 196 25.22 -19.05 -31.71
C GLU A 196 25.56 -20.08 -30.62
N PRO A 197 25.21 -19.82 -29.34
CA PRO A 197 25.59 -20.70 -28.23
C PRO A 197 24.83 -22.02 -28.28
N SER A 198 25.49 -23.12 -27.93
CA SER A 198 24.86 -24.43 -27.87
C SER A 198 23.69 -24.46 -26.87
N VAL A 199 22.69 -25.29 -27.14
CA VAL A 199 21.51 -25.43 -26.26
C VAL A 199 21.91 -25.83 -24.84
N ASP A 200 22.94 -26.65 -24.70
CA ASP A 200 23.45 -27.09 -23.39
C ASP A 200 24.10 -25.95 -22.61
N LEU A 201 24.82 -25.06 -23.29
CA LEU A 201 25.41 -23.85 -22.70
C LEU A 201 24.32 -22.89 -22.22
N GLN A 202 23.30 -22.66 -23.04
CA GLN A 202 22.16 -21.83 -22.66
C GLN A 202 21.45 -22.39 -21.43
N LYS A 203 21.21 -23.71 -21.40
CA LYS A 203 20.58 -24.40 -20.26
C LYS A 203 21.43 -24.34 -18.99
N ALA A 204 22.75 -24.41 -19.10
CA ALA A 204 23.64 -24.33 -17.95
C ALA A 204 23.73 -22.92 -17.35
N ILE A 205 23.67 -21.87 -18.19
CA ILE A 205 23.77 -20.47 -17.73
C ILE A 205 22.41 -19.89 -17.32
N ALA A 206 21.29 -20.34 -17.89
CA ALA A 206 19.97 -19.78 -17.59
C ALA A 206 19.63 -19.70 -16.08
N PRO A 207 19.90 -20.72 -15.24
CA PRO A 207 19.62 -20.65 -13.80
C PRO A 207 20.37 -19.53 -13.07
N LEU A 208 21.57 -19.17 -13.54
CA LEU A 208 22.33 -18.04 -12.99
C LEU A 208 21.58 -16.73 -13.22
N LEU A 209 21.17 -16.47 -14.47
CA LEU A 209 20.46 -15.24 -14.83
C LEU A 209 19.11 -15.14 -14.10
N ASP A 210 18.36 -16.25 -14.05
CA ASP A 210 17.07 -16.31 -13.36
C ASP A 210 17.21 -16.03 -11.86
N SER A 211 18.21 -16.61 -11.20
CA SER A 211 18.43 -16.43 -9.76
C SER A 211 18.78 -14.99 -9.37
N LEU A 212 19.43 -14.27 -10.30
CA LEU A 212 19.82 -12.88 -10.11
C LEU A 212 18.71 -11.92 -10.55
N GLY A 213 17.60 -12.44 -11.10
CA GLY A 213 16.45 -11.67 -11.55
C GLY A 213 16.69 -10.92 -12.87
N TYR A 214 17.64 -11.37 -13.69
CA TYR A 214 17.97 -10.69 -14.95
C TYR A 214 17.21 -11.23 -16.14
N PRO A 215 16.90 -10.38 -17.13
CA PRO A 215 16.41 -10.85 -18.40
C PRO A 215 17.49 -11.71 -19.07
N ARG A 216 17.05 -12.77 -19.74
CA ARG A 216 17.94 -13.65 -20.51
C ARG A 216 18.32 -12.97 -21.82
N CYS A 217 19.20 -11.98 -21.74
CA CYS A 217 19.71 -11.26 -22.90
C CYS A 217 21.06 -11.83 -23.33
N ALA A 218 21.07 -12.43 -24.52
CA ALA A 218 22.28 -12.84 -25.21
C ALA A 218 22.38 -12.06 -26.53
N GLU A 219 23.56 -11.54 -26.82
CA GLU A 219 23.89 -10.86 -28.07
C GLU A 219 24.95 -11.68 -28.81
N ILE A 220 24.95 -11.61 -30.15
CA ILE A 220 25.99 -12.23 -30.99
C ILE A 220 26.85 -11.11 -31.57
N ASP A 221 28.15 -11.17 -31.34
CA ASP A 221 29.12 -10.22 -31.90
C ASP A 221 30.23 -10.99 -32.62
N LYS A 222 30.21 -10.88 -33.96
CA LYS A 222 31.15 -11.55 -34.87
C LYS A 222 32.58 -11.01 -34.76
N GLN A 223 32.81 -9.92 -34.02
CA GLN A 223 34.14 -9.38 -33.78
C GLN A 223 34.87 -10.13 -32.65
N LEU A 224 34.16 -10.90 -31.82
CA LEU A 224 34.79 -11.76 -30.82
C LEU A 224 35.55 -12.92 -31.47
N ALA A 225 36.58 -13.40 -30.78
CA ALA A 225 37.29 -14.60 -31.18
C ALA A 225 36.34 -15.82 -31.19
N LYS A 226 36.55 -16.76 -32.11
CA LYS A 226 35.76 -17.99 -32.14
C LYS A 226 35.85 -18.73 -30.80
N ASP A 227 34.75 -19.35 -30.39
CA ASP A 227 34.64 -20.09 -29.12
C ASP A 227 34.93 -19.23 -27.88
N SER A 228 34.59 -17.93 -27.95
CA SER A 228 34.69 -17.02 -26.81
C SER A 228 33.34 -16.49 -26.34
N LEU A 229 33.27 -16.19 -25.04
CA LEU A 229 32.14 -15.62 -24.35
C LEU A 229 32.60 -14.35 -23.63
N LYS A 230 31.94 -13.22 -23.92
CA LYS A 230 32.11 -12.00 -23.15
C LYS A 230 30.90 -11.78 -22.24
N ILE A 231 31.16 -11.56 -20.97
CA ILE A 231 30.15 -11.27 -19.96
C ILE A 231 30.33 -9.81 -19.54
N ILE A 232 29.28 -9.01 -19.70
CA ILE A 232 29.28 -7.61 -19.27
C ILE A 232 28.38 -7.50 -18.05
N VAL A 233 28.96 -7.13 -16.91
CA VAL A 233 28.24 -6.92 -15.65
C VAL A 233 27.99 -5.42 -15.49
N GLY A 234 26.74 -5.02 -15.73
CA GLY A 234 26.25 -3.67 -15.57
C GLY A 234 25.72 -3.37 -14.17
N SER A 235 25.41 -2.10 -13.93
CA SER A 235 24.80 -1.66 -12.68
C SER A 235 23.34 -2.12 -12.60
N LYS A 236 22.79 -2.12 -11.39
CA LYS A 236 21.34 -2.28 -11.18
C LYS A 236 20.55 -1.04 -11.65
#